data_AF-A0A671M2S4-F1
#
_entry.id   AF-A0A671M2S4-F1
#
_cell.length_a   1.000
_cell.length_b   1.000
_cell.length_c   1.000
_cell.angle_alpha   90.00
_cell.angle_beta   90.00
_cell.angle_gamma   90.00
#
_symmetry.space_group_name_H-M   'P 1'
#
loop_
_entity.id
_entity.type
_entity.pdbx_description
1 polymer ?
#
loop_
_entity_poly.entity_id
_entity_poly.type
_entity_poly.pdbx_seq_one_letter_code
_entity_poly.pdbx_strand_id
1 'polypeptide(L)'
;ISGSTVIVKVFAITVFICLFRSGVSPLRPICDLRVLEHFIREAQDSEVIMRGCRGGCGAMKSYFVPLTSVDFAFWEHIDVHEQAVEVQTGLSLLVQALSTAMKAVSNSRLASALDNNISNIHSLSQILSTVLPDDSAPASTQSQEVSSLPELLQVQSSFLRGKVRLLLSAAPACQRQNS
;
A
#
# COMPACT_ATOMS: atom_id res chain seq x y z
N ILE A 1 16.83 -29.28 6.31
CA ILE A 1 15.93 -28.09 6.25
C ILE A 1 14.64 -28.51 6.95
N SER A 2 14.35 -27.83 8.06
CA SER A 2 13.57 -28.35 9.21
C SER A 2 12.07 -28.51 8.91
N GLY A 3 11.50 -29.66 9.29
CA GLY A 3 10.07 -29.98 9.16
C GLY A 3 9.12 -28.99 9.85
N SER A 4 9.63 -28.20 10.79
CA SER A 4 8.88 -27.13 11.46
C SER A 4 8.41 -26.03 10.51
N THR A 5 9.18 -25.68 9.47
CA THR A 5 8.82 -24.62 8.52
C THR A 5 7.68 -25.05 7.58
N VAL A 6 7.61 -26.34 7.26
CA VAL A 6 6.53 -26.89 6.42
C VAL A 6 5.23 -26.93 7.19
N ILE A 7 5.26 -27.34 8.46
CA ILE A 7 4.08 -27.41 9.33
C ILE A 7 3.48 -26.02 9.54
N VAL A 8 4.31 -24.99 9.77
CA VAL A 8 3.84 -23.60 9.94
C VAL A 8 3.17 -23.06 8.66
N LYS A 9 3.72 -23.39 7.48
CA LYS A 9 3.12 -23.01 6.19
C LYS A 9 1.78 -23.70 5.93
N VAL A 10 1.70 -25.00 6.22
CA VAL A 10 0.44 -25.76 6.06
C VAL A 10 -0.62 -25.22 7.02
N PHE A 11 -0.28 -24.97 8.29
CA PHE A 11 -1.21 -24.36 9.24
C PHE A 11 -1.69 -22.97 8.81
N ALA A 12 -0.80 -22.12 8.29
CA ALA A 12 -1.20 -20.80 7.78
C ALA A 12 -2.18 -20.92 6.60
N ILE A 13 -1.94 -21.87 5.68
CA ILE A 13 -2.82 -22.13 4.53
C ILE A 13 -4.16 -22.72 5.00
N THR A 14 -4.16 -23.65 5.96
CA THR A 14 -5.38 -24.25 6.50
C THR A 14 -6.21 -23.24 7.28
N VAL A 15 -5.59 -22.36 8.08
CA VAL A 15 -6.29 -21.25 8.76
C VAL A 15 -6.88 -20.28 7.73
N PHE A 16 -6.12 -19.96 6.67
CA PHE A 16 -6.61 -19.13 5.58
C PHE A 16 -7.86 -19.76 4.94
N ILE A 17 -7.80 -21.03 4.53
CA ILE A 17 -8.93 -21.75 3.90
C ILE A 17 -10.14 -21.90 4.85
N CYS A 18 -9.92 -22.11 6.15
CA CYS A 18 -11.01 -22.19 7.14
C CYS A 18 -11.70 -20.85 7.37
N LEU A 19 -10.98 -19.74 7.25
CA LEU A 19 -11.57 -18.39 7.25
C LEU A 19 -12.44 -18.14 6.01
N PHE A 20 -12.14 -18.75 4.86
CA PHE A 20 -12.99 -18.68 3.66
C PHE A 20 -14.27 -19.55 3.76
N ARG A 21 -14.25 -20.65 4.53
CA ARG A 21 -15.37 -21.59 4.65
C ARG A 21 -16.43 -21.13 5.67
N SER A 22 -16.03 -20.31 6.62
CA SER A 22 -16.90 -19.72 7.63
C SER A 22 -17.49 -18.45 7.04
N GLY A 23 -18.81 -18.32 6.88
CA GLY A 23 -19.50 -17.19 6.21
C GLY A 23 -19.34 -15.79 6.83
N VAL A 24 -18.18 -15.48 7.39
CA VAL A 24 -17.72 -14.12 7.68
C VAL A 24 -17.32 -13.52 6.34
N SER A 25 -18.07 -12.55 5.83
CA SER A 25 -17.71 -11.89 4.56
C SER A 25 -16.25 -11.44 4.61
N PRO A 26 -15.37 -11.90 3.70
CA PRO A 26 -13.93 -11.62 3.73
C PRO A 26 -13.59 -10.12 3.54
N LEU A 27 -14.60 -9.31 3.21
CA LEU A 27 -14.53 -7.86 3.04
C LEU A 27 -14.55 -7.06 4.36
N ARG A 28 -14.92 -7.68 5.48
CA ARG A 28 -15.16 -6.98 6.76
C ARG A 28 -13.94 -6.27 7.37
N PRO A 29 -12.71 -6.80 7.35
CA PRO A 29 -11.55 -6.10 7.92
C PRO A 29 -10.99 -4.99 7.02
N ILE A 30 -11.36 -4.92 5.74
CA ILE A 30 -10.79 -3.95 4.78
C ILE A 30 -11.56 -2.64 4.80
N CYS A 31 -12.88 -2.71 4.99
CA CYS A 31 -13.72 -1.54 5.26
C CYS A 31 -13.47 -0.93 6.65
N ASP A 32 -12.70 -1.64 7.49
CA ASP A 32 -12.21 -1.10 8.74
C ASP A 32 -10.96 -0.24 8.47
N LEU A 33 -11.18 1.06 8.39
CA LEU A 33 -10.12 2.06 8.17
C LEU A 33 -8.97 1.94 9.18
N ARG A 34 -9.14 1.26 10.32
CA ARG A 34 -8.07 0.98 11.29
C ARG A 34 -6.94 0.13 10.69
N VAL A 35 -7.26 -0.75 9.74
CA VAL A 35 -6.24 -1.55 9.01
C VAL A 35 -5.41 -0.63 8.12
N LEU A 36 -6.04 0.31 7.41
CA LEU A 36 -5.32 1.33 6.64
C LEU A 36 -4.46 2.23 7.54
N GLU A 37 -4.97 2.62 8.71
CA GLU A 37 -4.22 3.42 9.69
C GLU A 37 -2.97 2.71 10.22
N HIS A 38 -2.93 1.37 10.24
CA HIS A 38 -1.70 0.64 10.56
C HIS A 38 -0.67 0.79 9.44
N PHE A 39 -1.07 0.62 8.17
CA PHE A 39 -0.18 0.81 7.03
C PHE A 39 0.35 2.25 6.91
N ILE A 40 -0.49 3.24 7.19
CA ILE A 40 -0.09 4.66 7.23
C ILE A 40 0.95 4.88 8.33
N ARG A 41 0.75 4.30 9.52
CA ARG A 41 1.71 4.41 10.63
C ARG A 41 3.06 3.76 10.29
N GLU A 42 3.08 2.61 9.65
CA GLU A 42 4.32 1.95 9.23
C GLU A 42 5.10 2.79 8.19
N ALA A 43 4.38 3.44 7.27
CA ALA A 43 4.98 4.39 6.32
C ALA A 43 5.58 5.61 7.05
N GLN A 44 4.86 6.17 8.03
CA GLN A 44 5.34 7.29 8.84
C GLN A 44 6.52 6.92 9.74
N ASP A 45 6.57 5.72 10.28
CA ASP A 45 7.71 5.25 11.09
C ASP A 45 9.00 5.27 10.28
N SER A 46 8.92 4.94 8.99
CA SER A 46 10.05 4.99 8.07
C SER A 46 10.56 6.41 7.84
N GLU A 47 9.66 7.40 7.79
CA GLU A 47 10.04 8.81 7.76
C GLU A 47 10.77 9.24 9.05
N VAL A 48 10.31 8.75 10.21
CA VAL A 48 10.93 9.05 11.50
C VAL A 48 12.33 8.45 11.58
N ILE A 49 12.50 7.18 11.16
CA ILE A 49 13.80 6.52 11.06
C ILE A 49 14.73 7.32 10.12
N MET A 50 14.22 7.77 8.97
CA MET A 50 14.99 8.56 8.01
C MET A 50 15.40 9.93 8.57
N ARG A 51 14.55 10.63 9.34
CA ARG A 51 14.92 11.88 10.02
C ARG A 51 16.03 11.66 11.05
N GLY A 52 16.03 10.52 11.73
CA GLY A 52 17.09 10.12 12.66
C GLY A 52 18.48 10.01 12.02
N CYS A 53 18.53 9.84 10.70
CA CYS A 53 19.77 9.65 9.94
C CYS A 53 20.52 10.95 9.56
N ARG A 54 20.00 12.15 9.88
CA ARG A 54 20.61 13.46 9.54
C ARG A 54 21.13 13.56 8.08
N GLY A 55 20.46 12.90 7.13
CA GLY A 55 20.83 12.89 5.71
C GLY A 55 21.83 11.80 5.26
N GLY A 56 22.35 10.97 6.17
CA GLY A 56 23.38 9.97 5.85
C GLY A 56 22.89 8.57 5.43
N CYS A 57 21.59 8.28 5.51
CA CYS A 57 21.06 6.93 5.26
C CYS A 57 20.56 6.69 3.83
N GLY A 58 20.40 7.74 3.02
CA GLY A 58 19.85 7.65 1.68
C GLY A 58 20.82 8.22 0.64
N ALA A 59 20.84 7.61 -0.55
CA ALA A 59 21.48 8.20 -1.71
C ALA A 59 20.53 9.23 -2.37
N MET A 60 21.08 10.33 -2.88
CA MET A 60 20.33 11.16 -3.82
C MET A 60 20.13 10.36 -5.11
N LYS A 61 18.87 10.07 -5.41
CA LYS A 61 18.48 9.31 -6.58
C LYS A 61 17.10 9.76 -7.00
N SER A 62 16.87 9.76 -8.30
CA SER A 62 15.56 9.98 -8.87
C SER A 62 14.68 8.75 -8.68
N TYR A 63 13.44 8.98 -8.21
CA TYR A 63 12.40 7.98 -8.06
C TYR A 63 11.13 8.44 -8.76
N PHE A 64 10.54 7.58 -9.58
CA PHE A 64 9.20 7.80 -10.13
C PHE A 64 8.16 7.33 -9.12
N VAL A 65 7.27 8.23 -8.72
CA VAL A 65 6.26 8.00 -7.67
C VAL A 65 4.90 8.46 -8.17
N PRO A 66 3.78 7.90 -7.66
CA PRO A 66 2.47 8.37 -8.04
C PRO A 66 2.22 9.81 -7.58
N LEU A 67 1.39 10.52 -8.33
CA LEU A 67 0.88 11.81 -7.89
C LEU A 67 -0.07 11.59 -6.69
N THR A 68 0.22 12.27 -5.58
CA THR A 68 -0.56 12.17 -4.34
C THR A 68 -1.70 13.16 -4.25
N SER A 69 -1.68 14.20 -5.09
CA SER A 69 -2.75 15.19 -5.17
C SER A 69 -4.05 14.52 -5.55
N VAL A 70 -5.11 14.86 -4.82
CA VAL A 70 -6.48 14.44 -5.12
C VAL A 70 -7.27 15.69 -5.47
N ASP A 71 -7.73 15.76 -6.71
CA ASP A 71 -8.80 16.68 -7.07
C ASP A 71 -10.12 16.04 -6.65
N PHE A 72 -10.69 16.47 -5.51
CA PHE A 72 -11.91 15.89 -4.97
C PHE A 72 -13.10 16.03 -5.92
N ALA A 73 -13.18 17.15 -6.67
CA ALA A 73 -14.27 17.38 -7.60
C ALA A 73 -14.22 16.39 -8.76
N PHE A 74 -13.03 16.07 -9.25
CA PHE A 74 -12.84 15.03 -10.26
C PHE A 74 -13.00 13.62 -9.67
N TRP A 75 -12.38 13.36 -8.50
CA TRP A 75 -12.32 12.05 -7.87
C TRP A 75 -13.71 11.51 -7.53
N GLU A 76 -14.62 12.34 -7.03
CA GLU A 76 -16.00 11.92 -6.72
C GLU A 76 -16.84 11.55 -7.94
N HIS A 77 -16.47 12.03 -9.14
CA HIS A 77 -17.24 11.83 -10.37
C HIS A 77 -16.70 10.70 -11.26
N ILE A 78 -15.49 10.19 -11.00
CA ILE A 78 -14.93 9.05 -11.72
C ILE A 78 -15.42 7.72 -11.14
N ASP A 79 -15.48 6.70 -12.00
CA ASP A 79 -15.95 5.38 -11.61
C ASP A 79 -15.03 4.76 -10.53
N VAL A 80 -15.62 4.05 -9.56
CA VAL A 80 -14.86 3.40 -8.47
C VAL A 80 -13.84 2.40 -9.02
N HIS A 81 -14.13 1.80 -10.17
CA HIS A 81 -13.20 0.93 -10.87
C HIS A 81 -11.99 1.71 -11.41
N GLU A 82 -12.21 2.88 -12.02
CA GLU A 82 -11.11 3.73 -12.48
C GLU A 82 -10.24 4.21 -11.30
N GLN A 83 -10.86 4.58 -10.19
CA GLN A 83 -10.14 4.89 -8.95
C GLN A 83 -9.31 3.69 -8.45
N ALA A 84 -9.84 2.48 -8.54
CA ALA A 84 -9.14 1.26 -8.15
C ALA A 84 -7.91 1.00 -9.02
N VAL A 85 -8.04 1.15 -10.33
CA VAL A 85 -6.93 0.98 -11.28
C VAL A 85 -5.85 2.02 -11.04
N GLU A 86 -6.23 3.29 -10.81
CA GLU A 86 -5.28 4.36 -10.48
C GLU A 86 -4.55 4.07 -9.16
N VAL A 87 -5.28 3.61 -8.13
CA VAL A 87 -4.68 3.24 -6.85
C VAL A 87 -3.71 2.06 -7.00
N GLN A 88 -4.11 0.99 -7.68
CA GLN A 88 -3.27 -0.20 -7.87
C GLN A 88 -2.00 0.12 -8.66
N THR A 89 -2.12 0.92 -9.73
CA THR A 89 -0.97 1.37 -10.51
C THR A 89 -0.04 2.24 -9.66
N GLY A 90 -0.59 3.14 -8.84
CA GLY A 90 0.20 3.95 -7.92
C GLY A 90 0.92 3.14 -6.84
N LEU A 91 0.28 2.11 -6.28
CA LEU A 91 0.92 1.17 -5.34
C LEU A 91 2.08 0.41 -6.01
N SER A 92 1.92 -0.01 -7.27
CA SER A 92 2.98 -0.66 -8.05
C SER A 92 4.20 0.27 -8.24
N LEU A 93 3.97 1.54 -8.60
CA LEU A 93 5.02 2.54 -8.71
C LEU A 93 5.76 2.76 -7.37
N LEU A 94 5.02 2.82 -6.25
CA LEU A 94 5.62 2.92 -4.92
C LEU A 94 6.51 1.72 -4.60
N VAL A 95 6.07 0.49 -4.89
CA VAL A 95 6.90 -0.71 -4.70
C VAL A 95 8.19 -0.63 -5.51
N GLN A 96 8.12 -0.17 -6.75
CA GLN A 96 9.30 -0.03 -7.61
C GLN A 96 10.28 1.02 -7.06
N ALA A 97 9.76 2.16 -6.61
CA ALA A 97 10.55 3.24 -6.02
C ALA A 97 11.20 2.81 -4.69
N LEU A 98 10.43 2.19 -3.78
CA LEU A 98 10.92 1.67 -2.50
C LEU A 98 11.95 0.56 -2.69
N SER A 99 11.75 -0.34 -3.65
CA SER A 99 12.74 -1.38 -4.00
C SER A 99 14.05 -0.77 -4.50
N THR A 100 13.97 0.31 -5.26
CA THR A 100 15.14 1.06 -5.73
C THR A 100 15.84 1.78 -4.58
N ALA A 101 15.09 2.35 -3.65
CA ALA A 101 15.62 2.97 -2.44
C ALA A 101 16.29 1.95 -1.52
N MET A 102 15.67 0.79 -1.30
CA MET A 102 16.20 -0.28 -0.45
C MET A 102 17.58 -0.76 -0.91
N LYS A 103 17.83 -0.80 -2.23
CA LYS A 103 19.15 -1.13 -2.79
C LYS A 103 20.20 -0.04 -2.58
N ALA A 104 19.78 1.19 -2.28
CA ALA A 104 20.64 2.36 -2.19
C ALA A 104 20.89 2.82 -0.73
N VAL A 105 20.13 2.32 0.24
CA VAL A 105 20.32 2.65 1.66
C VAL A 105 21.46 1.83 2.26
N SER A 106 22.25 2.47 3.12
CA SER A 106 23.34 1.83 3.88
C SER A 106 22.91 1.40 5.29
N ASN A 107 21.82 1.97 5.80
CA ASN A 107 21.33 1.72 7.14
C ASN A 107 20.42 0.49 7.18
N SER A 108 20.78 -0.51 7.99
CA SER A 108 20.06 -1.78 8.09
C SER A 108 18.65 -1.65 8.67
N ARG A 109 18.42 -0.71 9.62
CA ARG A 109 17.09 -0.45 10.17
C ARG A 109 16.17 0.15 9.12
N LEU A 110 16.68 1.11 8.35
CA LEU A 110 15.95 1.72 7.25
C LEU A 110 15.68 0.71 6.12
N ALA A 111 16.65 -0.13 5.77
CA ALA A 111 16.46 -1.20 4.80
C ALA A 111 15.34 -2.17 5.22
N SER A 112 15.31 -2.59 6.49
CA SER A 112 14.23 -3.43 7.02
C SER A 112 12.88 -2.72 7.02
N ALA A 113 12.85 -1.43 7.33
CA ALA A 113 11.62 -0.64 7.27
C ALA A 113 11.08 -0.55 5.83
N LEU A 114 11.96 -0.33 4.84
CA LEU A 114 11.58 -0.32 3.43
C LEU A 114 11.05 -1.68 2.95
N ASP A 115 11.69 -2.79 3.35
CA ASP A 115 11.23 -4.15 3.03
C ASP A 115 9.84 -4.45 3.63
N ASN A 116 9.61 -4.02 4.88
CA ASN A 116 8.29 -4.10 5.52
C ASN A 116 7.25 -3.27 4.76
N ASN A 117 7.59 -2.05 4.33
CA ASN A 117 6.68 -1.22 3.52
C ASN A 117 6.34 -1.87 2.18
N ILE A 118 7.30 -2.47 1.50
CA ILE A 118 7.07 -3.20 0.24
C ILE A 118 6.09 -4.35 0.48
N SER A 119 6.33 -5.16 1.51
CA SER A 119 5.45 -6.28 1.90
C SER A 119 4.04 -5.82 2.28
N ASN A 120 3.94 -4.69 2.98
CA ASN A 120 2.71 -4.06 3.38
C ASN A 120 1.91 -3.58 2.16
N ILE A 121 2.56 -2.91 1.21
CA ILE A 121 1.91 -2.46 -0.02
C ILE A 121 1.41 -3.65 -0.84
N HIS A 122 2.19 -4.73 -0.98
CA HIS A 122 1.71 -5.94 -1.64
C HIS A 122 0.47 -6.53 -0.97
N SER A 123 0.47 -6.57 0.37
CA SER A 123 -0.68 -7.04 1.14
C SER A 123 -1.90 -6.15 0.90
N LEU A 124 -1.72 -4.83 0.87
CA LEU A 124 -2.76 -3.84 0.60
C LEU A 124 -3.31 -3.96 -0.84
N SER A 125 -2.43 -4.15 -1.83
CA SER A 125 -2.84 -4.39 -3.23
C SER A 125 -3.67 -5.66 -3.37
N GLN A 126 -3.27 -6.77 -2.75
CA GLN A 126 -4.05 -8.01 -2.76
C GLN A 126 -5.41 -7.82 -2.11
N ILE A 127 -5.44 -7.14 -0.95
CA ILE A 127 -6.65 -6.74 -0.25
C ILE A 127 -7.59 -5.93 -1.17
N LEU A 128 -7.09 -4.89 -1.83
CA LEU A 128 -7.89 -4.03 -2.71
C LEU A 128 -8.48 -4.82 -3.89
N SER A 129 -7.69 -5.73 -4.50
CA SER A 129 -8.17 -6.60 -5.57
C SER A 129 -9.34 -7.51 -5.16
N THR A 130 -9.48 -7.83 -3.86
CA THR A 130 -10.64 -8.61 -3.38
C THR A 130 -11.91 -7.78 -3.21
N VAL A 131 -11.77 -6.47 -2.97
CA VAL A 131 -12.89 -5.54 -2.78
C VAL A 131 -13.39 -5.02 -4.13
N LEU A 132 -12.46 -4.78 -5.05
CA LEU A 132 -12.68 -4.20 -6.36
C LEU A 132 -11.96 -5.09 -7.38
N PRO A 133 -12.63 -6.13 -7.91
CA PRO A 133 -12.02 -7.02 -8.90
C PRO A 133 -11.72 -6.21 -10.16
N ASP A 134 -10.46 -6.22 -10.59
CA ASP A 134 -9.97 -5.49 -11.76
C ASP A 134 -10.42 -6.17 -13.06
N ASP A 135 -11.26 -5.50 -13.85
CA ASP A 135 -11.81 -6.00 -15.11
C ASP A 135 -11.72 -4.91 -16.20
N SER A 136 -10.83 -3.93 -16.04
CA SER A 136 -10.76 -2.78 -16.97
C SER A 136 -9.34 -2.39 -17.37
N ALA A 137 -9.26 -1.70 -18.50
CA ALA A 137 -8.05 -1.21 -19.13
C ALA A 137 -7.21 -0.31 -18.20
N PRO A 138 -5.88 -0.21 -18.42
CA PRO A 138 -5.00 0.60 -17.59
C PRO A 138 -5.43 2.08 -17.60
N ALA A 139 -5.77 2.61 -16.43
CA ALA A 139 -6.02 4.03 -16.22
C ALA A 139 -4.69 4.81 -16.29
N SER A 140 -4.74 6.04 -16.79
CA SER A 140 -3.59 6.94 -16.86
C SER A 140 -3.20 7.43 -15.46
N THR A 141 -2.34 6.68 -14.77
CA THR A 141 -1.79 7.12 -13.49
C THR A 141 -0.76 8.21 -13.72
N GLN A 142 -1.05 9.42 -13.23
CA GLN A 142 -0.08 10.51 -13.24
C GLN A 142 1.06 10.19 -12.28
N SER A 143 2.29 10.23 -12.77
CA SER A 143 3.51 10.04 -12.00
C SER A 143 4.31 11.34 -11.93
N GLN A 144 5.10 11.47 -10.87
CA GLN A 144 6.04 12.56 -10.67
C GLN A 144 7.41 11.99 -10.28
N GLU A 145 8.45 12.77 -10.49
CA GLU A 145 9.81 12.41 -10.13
C GLU A 145 10.19 13.10 -8.81
N VAL A 146 10.71 12.35 -7.86
CA VAL A 146 11.26 12.87 -6.60
C VAL A 146 12.74 12.55 -6.52
N SER A 147 13.52 13.48 -5.97
CA SER A 147 15.00 13.42 -6.01
C SER A 147 15.61 12.86 -4.73
N SER A 148 14.78 12.58 -3.72
CA SER A 148 15.25 12.17 -2.41
C SER A 148 14.38 11.09 -1.76
N LEU A 149 15.01 10.27 -0.92
CA LEU A 149 14.32 9.23 -0.15
C LEU A 149 13.28 9.79 0.85
N PRO A 150 13.53 10.92 1.57
CA PRO A 150 12.50 11.52 2.42
C PRO A 150 11.25 11.92 1.64
N GLU A 151 11.40 12.48 0.43
CA GLU A 151 10.26 12.82 -0.44
C GLU A 151 9.49 11.56 -0.87
N LEU A 152 10.20 10.47 -1.22
CA LEU A 152 9.57 9.19 -1.54
C LEU A 152 8.70 8.67 -0.39
N LEU A 153 9.24 8.67 0.84
CA LEU A 153 8.50 8.20 2.03
C LEU A 153 7.30 9.09 2.35
N GLN A 154 7.43 10.40 2.18
CA GLN A 154 6.33 11.34 2.32
C GLN A 154 5.24 11.12 1.25
N VAL A 155 5.63 10.81 0.02
CA VAL A 155 4.70 10.47 -1.05
C VAL A 155 3.95 9.18 -0.72
N GLN A 156 4.63 8.16 -0.21
CA GLN A 156 4.00 6.92 0.25
C GLN A 156 2.91 7.19 1.30
N SER A 157 3.24 7.91 2.39
CA SER A 157 2.29 8.18 3.46
C SER A 157 1.10 9.04 3.00
N SER A 158 1.38 10.02 2.13
CA SER A 158 0.35 10.89 1.54
C SER A 158 -0.59 10.12 0.60
N PHE A 159 -0.05 9.21 -0.22
CA PHE A 159 -0.84 8.39 -1.13
C PHE A 159 -1.82 7.47 -0.37
N LEU A 160 -1.33 6.81 0.68
CA LEU A 160 -2.14 5.94 1.54
C LEU A 160 -3.25 6.73 2.28
N ARG A 161 -2.92 7.92 2.79
CA ARG A 161 -3.87 8.76 3.52
C ARG A 161 -4.93 9.42 2.63
N GLY A 162 -4.58 9.68 1.37
CA GLY A 162 -5.44 10.30 0.37
C GLY A 162 -6.20 9.26 -0.45
N LYS A 163 -5.67 8.94 -1.63
CA LYS A 163 -6.35 8.12 -2.66
C LYS A 163 -6.82 6.77 -2.15
N VAL A 164 -5.98 6.04 -1.42
CA VAL A 164 -6.35 4.71 -0.89
C VAL A 164 -7.51 4.81 0.11
N ARG A 165 -7.45 5.79 1.01
CA ARG A 165 -8.54 6.03 1.99
C ARG A 165 -9.85 6.38 1.30
N LEU A 166 -9.79 7.26 0.31
CA LEU A 166 -10.97 7.70 -0.43
C LEU A 166 -11.60 6.56 -1.22
N LEU A 167 -10.80 5.75 -1.90
CA LEU A 167 -11.25 4.56 -2.60
C LEU A 167 -11.99 3.60 -1.65
N LEU A 168 -11.40 3.29 -0.49
CA LEU A 168 -12.03 2.40 0.50
C LEU A 168 -13.34 2.98 1.05
N SER A 169 -13.46 4.30 1.20
CA SER A 169 -14.70 4.95 1.63
C SER A 169 -15.79 4.97 0.56
N ALA A 170 -15.42 5.02 -0.71
CA ALA A 170 -16.34 5.02 -1.85
C ALA A 170 -16.74 3.61 -2.30
N ALA A 171 -15.96 2.58 -1.95
CA ALA A 171 -16.18 1.22 -2.39
C ALA A 171 -17.58 0.69 -1.99
N PRO A 172 -18.40 0.19 -2.94
CA PRO A 172 -19.74 -0.32 -2.67
C PRO A 172 -19.78 -1.45 -1.64
N ALA A 173 -18.72 -2.27 -1.61
CA ALA A 173 -18.51 -3.32 -0.61
C ALA A 173 -18.41 -2.78 0.82
N CYS A 174 -17.99 -1.52 1.00
CA CYS A 174 -17.82 -0.84 2.28
C CYS A 174 -18.98 0.09 2.64
N GLN A 175 -19.75 0.59 1.67
CA GLN A 175 -20.93 1.43 1.92
C GLN A 175 -22.15 0.69 2.49
N ARG A 176 -22.30 -0.62 2.22
CA ARG A 176 -23.46 -1.43 2.70
C ARG A 176 -23.56 -1.60 4.23
N GLN A 177 -22.70 -0.97 5.02
CA GLN A 177 -22.68 -1.10 6.49
C GLN A 177 -23.46 0.00 7.24
N ASN A 178 -24.07 0.97 6.55
CA ASN A 178 -24.80 2.08 7.18
C ASN A 178 -26.32 2.11 6.86
N SER A 179 -26.92 0.95 6.54
CA SER A 179 -28.36 0.79 6.28
C SER A 179 -29.05 0.00 7.39
#